data_AF-A0A2V3W1U9-F1
#
_entry.id   AF-A0A2V3W1U9-F1
#
_cell.length_a   1.000
_cell.length_b   1.000
_cell.length_c   1.000
_cell.angle_alpha   90.00
_cell.angle_beta   90.00
_cell.angle_gamma   90.00
#
_symmetry.space_group_name_H-M   'P 1'
#
loop_
_entity.id
_entity.type
_entity.pdbx_description
1 polymer ?
#
loop_
_entity_poly.entity_id
_entity_poly.type
_entity_poly.pdbx_seq_one_letter_code
_entity_poly.pdbx_strand_id
1 'polypeptide(L)' 'MAKTLLELDEAIALGRDKKDLFKRQRPLQFESVFGSVELKRNYYQDRETGQYVYLLDQHLAFDGTKGISPVVQDERLN' A
#
# COMPACT_ATOMS: atom_id res chain seq x y z
N MET A 1 -7.46 -11.16 -2.79
CA MET A 1 -6.79 -9.87 -3.05
C MET A 1 -5.92 -9.41 -1.87
N ALA A 2 -6.46 -9.25 -0.66
CA ALA A 2 -5.72 -8.78 0.51
C ALA A 2 -4.37 -9.50 0.75
N LYS A 3 -4.36 -10.84 0.75
CA LYS A 3 -3.13 -11.64 0.92
C LYS A 3 -2.05 -11.28 -0.10
N THR A 4 -2.40 -11.23 -1.39
CA THR A 4 -1.48 -10.88 -2.48
C THR A 4 -0.86 -9.50 -2.31
N LEU A 5 -1.65 -8.52 -1.85
CA LEU A 5 -1.17 -7.17 -1.59
C LEU A 5 -0.18 -7.11 -0.41
N LEU A 6 -0.42 -7.91 0.64
CA LEU A 6 0.49 -8.00 1.77
C LEU A 6 1.82 -8.69 1.39
N GLU A 7 1.76 -9.75 0.59
CA GLU A 7 2.94 -10.41 0.05
C GLU A 7 3.76 -9.46 -0.85
N LEU A 8 3.09 -8.65 -1.66
CA LEU A 8 3.74 -7.62 -2.47
C LEU A 8 4.40 -6.54 -1.61
N ASP A 9 3.72 -6.05 -0.57
CA ASP A 9 4.26 -5.06 0.38
C ASP A 9 5.54 -5.57 1.06
N GLU A 10 5.55 -6.83 1.48
CA GLU A 10 6.74 -7.49 2.03
C GLU A 10 7.86 -7.65 1.00
N ALA A 11 7.54 -8.06 -0.24
CA ALA A 11 8.52 -8.17 -1.31
C ALA A 11 9.17 -6.82 -1.66
N ILE A 12 8.38 -5.73 -1.70
CA ILE A 12 8.89 -4.36 -1.93
C ILE A 12 9.83 -3.96 -0.79
N ALA A 13 9.47 -4.25 0.46
CA ALA A 13 10.31 -3.94 1.61
C ALA A 13 11.61 -4.75 1.62
N LEU A 14 11.57 -6.05 1.27
CA LEU A 14 12.74 -6.92 1.19
C LEU A 14 13.71 -6.50 0.07
N GLY A 15 13.18 -5.96 -1.02
CA GLY A 15 13.97 -5.43 -2.14
C GLY A 15 14.68 -4.12 -1.84
N ARG A 16 14.38 -3.44 -0.72
CA ARG A 16 15.16 -2.28 -0.27
C ARG A 16 16.47 -2.74 0.37
N ASP A 17 17.56 -2.05 0.08
CA ASP A 17 18.89 -2.32 0.66
C ASP A 17 18.91 -2.35 2.21
N LYS A 18 17.91 -1.75 2.86
CA LYS A 18 17.79 -1.68 4.33
C LYS A 18 16.80 -2.71 4.84
N LYS A 19 17.33 -3.80 5.39
CA LYS A 19 16.56 -4.95 5.90
C LYS A 19 15.80 -4.66 7.21
N ASP A 20 16.20 -3.64 7.97
CA ASP A 20 15.60 -3.32 9.29
C ASP A 20 14.69 -2.08 9.25
N LEU A 21 13.66 -2.08 8.40
CA LEU A 21 12.67 -1.01 8.42
C LEU A 21 11.79 -1.11 9.66
N PHE A 22 11.71 -0.04 10.46
CA PHE A 22 10.68 0.06 11.49
C PHE A 22 9.33 0.19 10.80
N LYS A 23 8.38 -0.69 11.14
CA LYS A 23 7.04 -0.69 10.56
C LYS A 23 5.96 -0.73 11.62
N ARG A 24 4.88 0.02 11.38
CA ARG A 24 3.60 -0.10 12.09
C ARG A 24 2.53 -0.57 11.11
N GLN A 25 1.47 -1.20 11.59
CA GLN A 25 0.35 -1.58 10.73
C GLN A 25 -0.76 -0.53 10.79
N ARG A 26 -1.39 -0.27 9.65
CA ARG A 26 -2.55 0.63 9.51
C ARG A 26 -3.64 -0.06 8.70
N PRO A 27 -4.91 0.04 9.13
CA PRO A 27 -6.03 -0.52 8.36
C PRO A 27 -6.20 0.24 7.04
N LEU A 28 -6.63 -0.48 6.02
CA LEU A 28 -7.01 0.03 4.73
C LEU A 28 -8.25 -0.75 4.25
N GLN A 29 -9.26 -0.01 3.81
CA GLN A 29 -10.41 -0.53 3.09
C GLN A 29 -10.55 0.24 1.79
N PHE A 30 -10.73 -0.45 0.67
CA PHE A 30 -10.94 0.20 -0.62
C PHE A 30 -11.68 -0.69 -1.62
N GLU A 31 -12.39 -0.05 -2.55
CA GLU A 31 -13.04 -0.73 -3.67
C GLU A 31 -12.06 -0.98 -4.81
N SER A 32 -12.14 -2.18 -5.40
CA SER A 32 -11.33 -2.59 -6.55
C SER A 32 -12.21 -3.25 -7.62
N VAL A 33 -11.64 -3.52 -8.80
CA VAL A 33 -12.32 -4.29 -9.86
C VAL A 33 -12.68 -5.72 -9.42
N PHE A 34 -12.07 -6.21 -8.33
CA PHE A 34 -12.35 -7.52 -7.74
C PHE A 34 -13.29 -7.43 -6.52
N GLY A 35 -13.92 -6.27 -6.31
CA GLY A 35 -14.75 -5.96 -5.15
C GLY A 35 -13.98 -5.28 -4.02
N SER A 36 -14.64 -5.15 -2.86
CA SER A 36 -14.09 -4.52 -1.67
C SER A 36 -12.91 -5.30 -1.09
N VAL A 37 -11.86 -4.59 -0.71
CA VAL A 37 -10.64 -5.16 -0.15
C VAL A 37 -10.35 -4.52 1.20
N GLU A 38 -10.14 -5.35 2.22
CA GLU A 38 -9.70 -4.95 3.55
C GLU A 38 -8.36 -5.58 3.91
N LEU A 39 -7.42 -4.79 4.41
CA LEU A 39 -6.13 -5.28 4.91
C LEU A 39 -5.52 -4.35 5.96
N LYS A 40 -4.47 -4.83 6.64
CA LYS A 40 -3.59 -4.02 7.50
C LYS A 40 -2.24 -3.86 6.81
N ARG A 41 -2.06 -2.79 6.05
CA ARG A 41 -0.80 -2.51 5.33
C ARG A 41 0.29 -1.98 6.26
N ASN A 42 1.55 -2.11 5.88
CA ASN A 42 2.66 -1.59 6.66
C ASN A 42 2.89 -0.09 6.40
N TYR A 43 3.20 0.64 7.46
CA TYR A 43 3.58 2.05 7.50
C TYR A 43 5.03 2.12 7.96
N TYR A 44 5.93 2.22 6.99
CA TYR A 44 7.36 2.13 7.19
C TYR A 44 7.92 3.49 7.54
N GLN A 45 8.86 3.53 8.47
CA GLN A 45 9.70 4.71 8.65
C GLN A 45 10.93 4.61 7.77
N ASP A 46 11.12 5.61 6.92
CA ASP A 46 12.38 5.86 6.22
C ASP A 46 13.41 6.36 7.24
N ARG A 47 14.56 5.68 7.34
CA ARG A 47 15.61 6.03 8.31
C ARG A 47 16.51 7.18 7.85
N GLU A 48 16.52 7.51 6.56
CA GLU A 48 17.30 8.65 6.03
C GLU A 48 16.57 9.95 6.27
N THR A 49 15.28 9.98 5.94
CA THR A 49 14.46 11.19 6.02
C THR A 49 13.66 11.28 7.32
N GLY A 50 13.52 10.17 8.06
CA GLY A 50 12.66 10.05 9.23
C GLY A 50 11.17 9.98 8.89
N GLN A 51 10.80 10.16 7.62
CA GLN A 51 9.42 10.21 7.15
C GLN A 51 8.79 8.82 7.17
N TYR A 52 7.47 8.79 7.26
CA TYR A 52 6.74 7.54 7.18
C TYR A 52 6.05 7.41 5.82
N VAL A 53 6.10 6.21 5.25
CA VAL A 53 5.61 5.92 3.91
C VAL A 53 4.84 4.60 3.88
N TYR A 54 3.85 4.53 3.00
CA TYR A 54 3.18 3.29 2.61
C TYR A 54 3.81 2.83 1.29
N LEU A 55 4.67 1.81 1.34
CA LEU A 55 5.40 1.35 0.16
C LEU A 55 4.44 0.75 -0.87
N LEU A 56 3.45 -0.02 -0.40
CA LEU A 56 2.39 -0.54 -1.24
C LEU A 56 1.62 0.57 -1.99
N ASP A 57 1.24 1.66 -1.31
CA ASP A 57 0.52 2.78 -1.94
C ASP A 57 1.36 3.46 -3.02
N GLN A 58 2.63 3.72 -2.73
CA GLN A 58 3.56 4.32 -3.70
C GLN A 58 3.74 3.45 -4.93
N HIS A 59 3.93 2.15 -4.73
CA HIS A 59 4.11 1.19 -5.81
C HIS A 59 2.88 1.10 -6.72
N LEU A 60 1.68 1.18 -6.14
CA LEU A 60 0.41 1.10 -6.87
C LEU A 60 -0.07 2.45 -7.43
N ALA A 61 0.68 3.55 -7.21
CA ALA A 61 0.21 4.92 -7.45
C ALA A 61 -1.19 5.18 -6.83
N PHE A 62 -1.41 4.61 -5.64
CA PHE A 62 -2.70 4.59 -4.99
C PHE A 62 -2.78 5.66 -3.90
N ASP A 63 -3.74 6.57 -4.03
CA ASP A 63 -4.11 7.47 -2.93
C ASP A 63 -5.05 6.74 -1.96
N GLY A 64 -4.44 6.13 -0.94
CA GLY A 64 -5.12 5.36 0.10
C GLY A 64 -6.18 6.12 0.91
N THR A 65 -6.34 7.43 0.72
CA THR A 65 -7.41 8.22 1.36
C THR A 65 -8.72 8.20 0.59
N LYS A 66 -8.68 7.87 -0.71
CA LYS A 66 -9.87 7.90 -1.58
C LYS A 66 -10.75 6.66 -1.47
N GLY A 67 -10.23 5.58 -0.88
CA GLY A 67 -10.97 4.32 -0.70
C GLY A 67 -11.35 3.61 -2.01
N ILE A 68 -10.74 3.95 -3.14
CA ILE A 68 -11.03 3.37 -4.46
C ILE A 68 -9.72 3.19 -5.22
N SER A 69 -9.47 2.01 -5.81
CA SER A 69 -8.23 1.75 -6.56
C SER A 69 -8.08 2.67 -7.78
N PRO A 70 -6.86 2.97 -8.24
CA PRO A 70 -6.63 3.88 -9.36
C PRO A 70 -7.38 3.47 -10.64
N VAL A 71 -7.39 2.17 -10.95
CA VAL A 71 -8.11 1.64 -12.12
C VAL A 71 -9.61 1.91 -12.05
N VAL A 72 -10.26 1.65 -10.90
CA VAL A 72 -11.70 1.92 -10.74
C VAL A 72 -11.99 3.42 -10.75
N GLN A 73 -11.06 4.24 -10.24
CA GLN A 73 -11.17 5.69 -10.30
C GLN A 73 -11.14 6.18 -11.76
N ASP A 74 -10.22 5.68 -12.58
CA ASP A 74 -10.11 6.06 -13.99
C ASP A 74 -11.35 5.64 -14.78
N GLU A 75 -11.86 4.42 -14.55
CA GLU A 75 -13.10 3.95 -15.19
C GLU A 75 -14.34 4.80 -14.84
N ARG A 76 -14.37 5.47 -13.69
CA ARG A 76 -15.49 6.34 -13.27
C ARG A 76 -15.42 7.74 -13.85
N LEU A 77 -14.25 8.17 -14.32
CA LEU A 77 -14.02 9.51 -14.86
C LEU A 77 -14.12 9.55 -16.39
N ASN A 78 -14.20 8.38 -17.03
CA ASN A 78 -14.44 8.19 -18.46
C ASN A 78 -15.93 7.97 -18.75
#